data_AF-H9V199-F1
#
_entry.id   AF-H9V199-F1
#
_cell.length_a   1.000
_cell.length_b   1.000
_cell.length_c   1.000
_cell.angle_alpha   90.00
_cell.angle_beta   90.00
_cell.angle_gamma   90.00
#
_symmetry.space_group_name_H-M   'P 1'
#
loop_
_entity.id
_entity.type
_entity.pdbx_description
1 polymer ?
#
loop_
_entity_poly.entity_id
_entity_poly.type
_entity_poly.pdbx_seq_one_letter_code
_entity_poly.pdbx_strand_id
1 'polypeptide(L)' 'LLTDKKTNASYNAYGVNNRMFLLPSMWQPSKFACETTLS' A
#
# COMPACT_ATOMS: atom_id res chain seq x y z
N LEU A 1 4.59 5.79 4.56
CA LEU A 1 3.18 5.82 4.11
C LEU A 1 2.99 7.13 3.35
N LEU A 2 2.33 7.08 2.19
CA LEU A 2 2.05 8.29 1.39
C LEU A 2 0.76 8.94 1.89
N THR A 3 0.61 10.24 1.68
CA THR A 3 -0.57 11.00 2.12
C THR A 3 -1.14 11.80 0.97
N ASP A 4 -2.45 11.71 0.75
CA ASP A 4 -3.15 12.47 -0.27
C ASP A 4 -3.30 13.92 0.21
N LYS A 5 -2.83 14.87 -0.58
CA LYS A 5 -2.81 16.29 -0.18
C LYS A 5 -4.21 16.90 -0.09
N LYS A 6 -5.20 16.35 -0.82
CA LYS A 6 -6.55 16.88 -0.85
C LYS A 6 -7.39 16.41 0.33
N THR A 7 -7.26 15.14 0.70
CA THR A 7 -8.09 14.48 1.73
C THR A 7 -7.35 14.21 3.03
N ASN A 8 -6.03 14.35 3.06
CA ASN A 8 -5.14 13.87 4.14
C ASN A 8 -5.22 12.35 4.39
N ALA A 9 -5.85 11.58 3.49
CA ALA A 9 -5.91 10.15 3.61
C ALA A 9 -4.54 9.52 3.35
N SER A 10 -4.23 8.47 4.10
CA SER A 10 -3.00 7.71 3.91
C SER A 10 -3.18 6.56 2.91
N TYR A 11 -2.17 6.28 2.10
CA TYR A 11 -2.14 5.20 1.13
C TYR A 11 -0.72 4.66 0.96
N ASN A 12 -0.60 3.45 0.41
CA ASN A 12 0.69 2.79 0.17
C ASN A 12 0.89 2.32 -1.27
N ALA A 13 -0.13 2.38 -2.13
CA ALA A 13 -0.02 1.97 -3.52
C ALA A 13 -0.81 2.87 -4.47
N TYR A 14 -0.31 2.98 -5.71
CA TYR A 14 -1.06 3.51 -6.84
C TYR A 14 -1.55 2.34 -7.71
N GLY A 15 -2.84 2.31 -8.01
CA GLY A 15 -3.40 1.41 -9.02
C GLY A 15 -3.55 2.11 -10.37
N VAL A 16 -4.31 1.47 -11.27
CA VAL A 16 -4.63 2.00 -12.60
C VAL A 16 -5.22 3.42 -12.49
N ASN A 17 -4.80 4.30 -13.41
CA ASN A 17 -5.21 5.71 -13.45
C ASN A 17 -4.90 6.51 -12.18
N ASN A 18 -3.76 6.21 -11.51
CA ASN A 18 -3.31 6.88 -10.29
C ASN A 18 -4.29 6.80 -9.12
N ARG A 19 -5.20 5.81 -9.12
CA ARG A 19 -6.11 5.60 -8.00
C ARG A 19 -5.31 5.15 -6.78
N MET A 20 -5.50 5.83 -5.66
CA MET A 20 -4.77 5.56 -4.42
C MET A 20 -5.44 4.42 -3.65
N PHE A 21 -4.65 3.48 -3.15
CA PHE A 21 -5.10 2.35 -2.35
C PHE A 21 -4.27 2.20 -1.08
N LEU A 22 -4.93 1.72 -0.02
CA LEU A 22 -4.28 1.24 1.19
C LEU A 22 -4.41 -0.29 1.23
N LEU A 23 -3.37 -0.97 0.76
CA LEU A 23 -3.33 -2.43 0.70
C LEU A 23 -2.90 -3.00 2.07
N PRO A 24 -3.50 -4.11 2.52
CA PRO A 24 -3.04 -4.81 3.71
C PRO A 24 -1.69 -5.47 3.45
N SER A 25 -0.87 -5.58 4.50
CA SER A 25 0.29 -6.48 4.47
C SER A 25 -0.17 -7.93 4.53
N MET A 26 0.48 -8.79 3.76
CA MET A 26 0.23 -10.23 3.72
C MET A 26 1.41 -10.97 4.36
N TRP A 27 1.15 -12.10 5.00
CA TRP A 27 2.20 -12.97 5.55
C TRP A 27 3.04 -13.55 4.42
N GLN A 28 4.37 -13.37 4.47
CA GLN A 28 5.32 -13.95 3.52
C GLN A 28 6.18 -15.02 4.22
N PRO A 29 5.88 -16.32 4.03
CA PRO A 29 6.55 -17.40 4.77
C PRO A 29 8.06 -17.47 4.56
N SER A 30 8.55 -17.17 3.35
CA SER A 30 9.96 -17.26 3.01
C SER A 30 10.85 -16.26 3.73
N LYS A 31 10.29 -15.12 4.16
CA LYS A 31 10.99 -14.08 4.92
C LYS A 31 10.62 -14.04 6.40
N PHE A 32 9.67 -14.90 6.81
CA PHE A 32 9.12 -14.92 8.16
C PHE A 32 8.66 -13.52 8.62
N ALA A 33 8.05 -12.77 7.71
CA ALA A 33 7.64 -11.39 7.91
C ALA A 33 6.36 -11.08 7.14
N CYS A 34 5.67 -10.01 7.54
CA CYS A 34 4.56 -9.46 6.77
C CYS A 34 5.09 -8.47 5.73
N GLU A 35 4.67 -8.61 4.48
CA GLU A 35 5.02 -7.69 3.40
C GLU A 35 3.77 -7.21 2.67
N THR A 36 3.78 -5.94 2.29
CA THR A 36 2.81 -5.42 1.33
C THR A 36 3.44 -5.57 -0.06
N THR A 37 2.78 -6.25 -0.98
CA THR A 37 3.23 -6.31 -2.37
C THR A 37 3.03 -4.92 -2.99
N LEU A 38 4.11 -4.13 -3.02
CA LEU A 38 4.17 -2.89 -3.77
C LEU A 38 4.48 -3.29 -5.21
N SER A 39 3.45 -3.37 -6.05
CA SER A 39 3.62 -3.51 -7.50
C SER A 39 4.21 -2.24 -8.10
#